data_AF-A0A9P9I7I2-F1
#
_entry.id   AF-A0A9P9I7I2-F1
#
_cell.length_a   1.000
_cell.length_b   1.000
_cell.length_c   1.000
_cell.angle_alpha   90.00
_cell.angle_beta   90.00
_cell.angle_gamma   90.00
#
_symmetry.space_group_name_H-M   'P 1'
#
loop_
_entity.id
_entity.type
_entity.pdbx_description
1 polymer ?
#
loop_
_entity_poly.entity_id
_entity_poly.type
_entity_poly.pdbx_seq_one_letter_code
_entity_poly.pdbx_strand_id
1 'polypeptide(L)'
;CATHTDLLKIHPLYLLSFIYEDRYQRWIDWFAKLWREVVEVETVTNTSRPQWKIRQMDAERFKALSRADVLLNQIHVTHLELCHSQTVMHFALRLGKFCSDTFIEIENWRQDLGFSKLSMRHRSGLLESFNATLVRCDSIIDRLTELTNRLTQNINVVCISLLILCRLRSSPRSDSHTNSSPRRIAKSASPWQH
;
A
#
# COMPACT_ATOMS: atom_id res chain seq x y z
N CYS A 1 1.71 28.22 13.51
CA CYS A 1 1.22 29.58 13.17
C CYS A 1 1.73 30.65 14.15
N ALA A 2 1.54 30.50 15.47
CA ALA A 2 2.00 31.50 16.45
C ALA A 2 3.52 31.77 16.42
N THR A 3 4.33 30.79 16.01
CA THR A 3 5.79 30.89 15.86
C THR A 3 6.26 31.55 14.56
N HIS A 4 5.37 31.78 13.59
CA HIS A 4 5.71 32.31 12.26
C HIS A 4 4.89 33.57 11.93
N THR A 5 4.51 34.34 12.96
CA THR A 5 3.72 35.58 12.81
C THR A 5 4.38 36.59 11.88
N ASP A 6 5.71 36.60 11.82
CA ASP A 6 6.46 37.56 11.01
C ASP A 6 6.30 37.28 9.51
N LEU A 7 6.21 36.01 9.11
CA LEU A 7 5.94 35.62 7.72
C LEU A 7 4.49 35.93 7.32
N LEU A 8 3.54 35.74 8.23
CA LEU A 8 2.13 36.08 7.99
C LEU A 8 1.90 37.60 7.82
N LYS A 9 2.67 38.42 8.56
CA LYS A 9 2.67 39.88 8.38
C LYS A 9 3.21 40.31 7.02
N ILE A 10 4.11 39.52 6.42
CA ILE A 10 4.66 39.79 5.08
C ILE A 10 3.64 39.44 4.00
N HIS A 11 3.04 38.25 4.07
CA HIS A 11 2.05 37.81 3.08
C HIS A 11 1.08 36.77 3.66
N PRO A 12 -0.25 36.95 3.51
CA PRO A 12 -1.23 36.03 4.11
C PRO A 12 -1.15 34.60 3.54
N LEU A 13 -0.67 34.42 2.30
CA LEU A 13 -0.56 33.08 1.70
C LEU A 13 0.52 32.19 2.33
N TYR A 14 1.41 32.72 3.18
CA TYR A 14 2.24 31.86 4.04
C TYR A 14 1.38 30.95 4.94
N LEU A 15 0.15 31.34 5.26
CA LEU A 15 -0.77 30.46 5.97
C LEU A 15 -1.07 29.19 5.18
N LEU A 16 -1.28 29.31 3.86
CA LEU A 16 -1.55 28.15 3.01
C LEU A 16 -0.33 27.25 2.92
N SER A 17 0.88 27.82 2.87
CA SER A 17 2.11 27.01 2.84
C SER A 17 2.27 26.23 4.15
N PHE A 18 2.02 26.86 5.31
CA PHE A 18 2.05 26.16 6.60
C PHE A 18 1.01 25.06 6.72
N ILE A 19 -0.22 25.31 6.25
CA ILE A 19 -1.28 24.29 6.26
C ILE A 19 -0.87 23.14 5.35
N TYR A 20 -0.32 23.42 4.17
CA TYR A 20 0.09 22.39 3.23
C TYR A 20 1.24 21.53 3.79
N GLU A 21 2.23 22.16 4.42
CA GLU A 21 3.32 21.48 5.11
C GLU A 21 2.83 20.63 6.30
N ASP A 22 1.91 21.13 7.14
CA ASP A 22 1.32 20.36 8.25
C ASP A 22 0.56 19.14 7.75
N ARG A 23 -0.26 19.33 6.70
CA ARG A 23 -1.03 18.24 6.09
C ARG A 23 -0.11 17.18 5.49
N TYR A 24 0.99 17.61 4.86
CA TYR A 24 2.00 16.70 4.35
C TYR A 24 2.58 15.78 5.43
N GLN A 25 2.84 16.28 6.64
CA GLN A 25 3.33 15.45 7.74
C GLN A 25 2.35 14.32 8.10
N ARG A 26 1.05 14.63 8.13
CA ARG A 26 0.02 13.60 8.41
C ARG A 26 -0.06 12.57 7.31
N TRP A 27 0.12 12.99 6.06
CA TRP A 27 0.14 12.08 4.91
C TRP A 27 1.33 11.15 4.93
N ILE A 28 2.52 11.63 5.31
CA ILE A 28 3.71 10.76 5.37
C ILE A 28 3.62 9.77 6.53
N ASP A 29 3.05 10.15 7.68
CA ASP A 29 2.81 9.23 8.79
C ASP A 29 1.84 8.11 8.38
N TRP A 30 0.76 8.48 7.66
CA TRP A 30 -0.18 7.50 7.13
C TRP A 30 0.47 6.58 6.09
N PHE A 31 1.26 7.14 5.17
CA PHE A 31 2.05 6.36 4.21
C PHE A 31 3.01 5.39 4.91
N ALA A 32 3.72 5.82 5.95
CA ALA A 32 4.66 4.99 6.70
C ALA A 32 3.95 3.81 7.38
N LYS A 33 2.72 4.03 7.87
CA LYS A 33 1.87 2.96 8.40
C LYS A 33 1.52 1.94 7.31
N LEU A 34 1.03 2.40 6.15
CA LEU A 34 0.67 1.51 5.03
C LEU A 34 1.88 0.73 4.50
N TRP A 35 3.04 1.40 4.40
CA TRP A 35 4.30 0.75 4.05
C TRP A 35 4.61 -0.42 4.99
N ARG A 36 4.49 -0.19 6.30
CA ARG A 36 4.71 -1.24 7.31
C ARG A 36 3.75 -2.41 7.13
N GLU A 37 2.47 -2.15 6.93
CA GLU A 37 1.45 -3.19 6.73
C GLU A 37 1.76 -4.06 5.49
N VAL A 38 2.16 -3.44 4.38
CA VAL A 38 2.58 -4.19 3.18
C VAL A 38 3.79 -5.07 3.47
N VAL A 39 4.79 -4.54 4.18
CA VAL A 39 6.01 -5.30 4.54
C VAL A 39 5.70 -6.44 5.51
N GLU A 40 4.76 -6.27 6.45
CA GLU A 40 4.28 -7.34 7.34
C GLU A 40 3.66 -8.48 6.52
N VAL A 41 2.74 -8.14 5.61
CA VAL A 41 2.12 -9.11 4.70
C VAL A 41 3.18 -9.87 3.92
N GLU A 42 4.10 -9.16 3.26
CA GLU A 42 5.17 -9.77 2.45
C GLU A 42 6.13 -10.64 3.25
N THR A 43 6.33 -10.32 4.53
CA THR A 43 7.18 -11.10 5.44
C THR A 43 6.50 -12.43 5.76
N VAL A 44 5.20 -12.40 6.09
CA VAL A 44 4.42 -13.61 6.41
C VAL A 44 4.21 -14.49 5.18
N THR A 45 3.96 -13.91 4.02
CA THR A 45 3.80 -14.65 2.75
C THR A 45 5.13 -15.06 2.14
N ASN A 46 6.26 -14.64 2.73
CA ASN A 46 7.61 -14.92 2.25
C ASN A 46 7.86 -14.47 0.79
N THR A 47 7.15 -13.43 0.34
CA THR A 47 7.23 -12.87 -1.01
C THR A 47 8.20 -11.68 -1.11
N SER A 48 8.61 -11.12 0.03
CA SER A 48 9.59 -10.04 0.13
C SER A 48 11.01 -10.51 -0.21
N ARG A 49 11.82 -9.60 -0.77
CA ARG A 49 13.27 -9.77 -0.85
C ARG A 49 13.87 -9.86 0.55
N PRO A 50 14.94 -10.64 0.78
CA PRO A 50 15.53 -10.83 2.10
C PRO A 50 15.90 -9.52 2.82
N GLN A 51 16.34 -8.50 2.07
CA GLN A 51 16.69 -7.19 2.65
C GLN A 51 15.48 -6.37 3.15
N TRP A 52 14.26 -6.73 2.77
CA TRP A 52 13.03 -5.99 3.11
C TRP A 52 12.18 -6.70 4.16
N LYS A 53 12.60 -7.89 4.59
CA LYS A 53 11.92 -8.65 5.65
C LYS A 53 12.10 -7.99 7.00
N ILE A 54 11.04 -7.97 7.79
CA ILE A 54 11.10 -7.56 9.19
C ILE A 54 11.90 -8.61 9.95
N ARG A 55 13.11 -8.24 10.41
CA ARG A 55 14.01 -9.18 11.12
C ARG A 55 13.46 -9.60 12.49
N GLN A 56 12.72 -8.73 13.14
CA GLN A 56 12.09 -8.97 14.44
C GLN A 56 10.64 -8.51 14.36
N MET A 57 9.79 -9.39 13.83
CA MET A 57 8.35 -9.18 13.84
C MET A 57 7.80 -9.63 15.19
N ASP A 58 6.79 -8.91 15.70
CA ASP A 58 6.07 -9.34 16.88
C ASP A 58 5.46 -10.74 16.67
N ALA A 59 5.69 -11.64 17.61
CA ALA A 59 5.34 -13.05 17.49
C ALA A 59 3.82 -13.26 17.42
N GLU A 60 3.05 -12.49 18.21
CA GLU A 60 1.59 -12.55 18.19
C GLU A 60 1.03 -12.01 16.88
N ARG A 61 1.56 -10.89 16.39
CA ARG A 61 1.20 -10.34 15.07
C ARG A 61 1.51 -11.32 13.93
N PHE A 62 2.68 -11.95 13.94
CA PHE A 62 3.07 -12.94 12.93
C PHE A 62 2.13 -14.15 12.95
N LYS A 63 1.83 -14.68 14.15
CA LYS A 63 0.89 -15.79 14.33
C LYS A 63 -0.53 -15.43 13.88
N ALA A 64 -1.00 -14.23 14.19
CA ALA A 64 -2.31 -13.74 13.74
C ALA A 64 -2.39 -13.67 12.21
N LEU A 65 -1.39 -13.06 11.57
CA LEU A 65 -1.32 -12.93 10.11
C LEU A 65 -1.04 -14.25 9.38
N SER A 66 -0.58 -15.28 10.08
CA SER A 66 -0.45 -16.63 9.50
C SER A 66 -1.82 -17.28 9.24
N ARG A 67 -2.90 -16.75 9.83
CA ARG A 67 -4.26 -17.22 9.56
C ARG A 67 -4.79 -16.60 8.27
N ALA A 68 -5.33 -17.43 7.38
CA ALA A 68 -5.76 -17.00 6.04
C ALA A 68 -6.86 -15.93 6.06
N ASP A 69 -7.83 -16.03 6.97
CA ASP A 69 -8.92 -15.05 7.13
C ASP A 69 -8.38 -13.66 7.54
N VAL A 70 -7.47 -13.64 8.51
CA VAL A 70 -6.84 -12.40 9.00
C VAL A 70 -5.92 -11.80 7.93
N LEU A 71 -5.14 -12.64 7.25
CA LEU A 71 -4.24 -12.21 6.18
C LEU A 71 -5.01 -11.59 5.01
N LEU A 72 -6.04 -12.27 4.52
CA LEU A 72 -6.86 -11.77 3.41
C LEU A 72 -7.57 -10.47 3.76
N ASN A 73 -8.11 -10.37 4.98
CA ASN A 73 -8.72 -9.13 5.46
C ASN A 73 -7.70 -8.00 5.54
N GLN A 74 -6.51 -8.26 6.10
CA GLN A 74 -5.43 -7.27 6.17
C GLN A 74 -5.02 -6.79 4.76
N ILE A 75 -4.80 -7.72 3.83
CA ILE A 75 -4.46 -7.40 2.44
C ILE A 75 -5.54 -6.53 1.80
N HIS A 76 -6.81 -6.88 1.98
CA HIS A 76 -7.93 -6.13 1.41
C HIS A 76 -8.02 -4.71 1.98
N VAL A 77 -7.97 -4.56 3.30
CA VAL A 77 -8.02 -3.26 3.97
C VAL A 77 -6.83 -2.40 3.56
N THR A 78 -5.60 -2.93 3.60
CA THR A 78 -4.41 -2.19 3.19
C THR A 78 -4.49 -1.78 1.72
N HIS A 79 -5.06 -2.60 0.83
CA HIS A 79 -5.25 -2.25 -0.57
C HIS A 79 -6.24 -1.08 -0.74
N LEU A 80 -7.38 -1.11 -0.06
CA LEU A 80 -8.35 0.00 -0.09
C LEU A 80 -7.72 1.30 0.42
N GLU A 81 -6.99 1.22 1.52
CA GLU A 81 -6.30 2.37 2.12
C GLU A 81 -5.20 2.93 1.19
N LEU A 82 -4.45 2.08 0.49
CA LEU A 82 -3.47 2.52 -0.51
C LEU A 82 -4.13 3.25 -1.68
N CYS A 83 -5.24 2.73 -2.22
CA CYS A 83 -6.01 3.41 -3.25
C CYS A 83 -6.55 4.76 -2.77
N HIS A 84 -7.04 4.82 -1.53
CA HIS A 84 -7.49 6.06 -0.93
C HIS A 84 -6.33 7.06 -0.77
N SER A 85 -5.18 6.61 -0.26
CA SER A 85 -3.98 7.41 -0.10
C SER A 85 -3.48 7.96 -1.44
N GLN A 86 -3.51 7.18 -2.52
CA GLN A 86 -3.18 7.66 -3.87
C GLN A 86 -4.10 8.80 -4.31
N THR A 87 -5.41 8.66 -4.08
CA THR A 87 -6.38 9.72 -4.39
C THR A 87 -6.10 11.00 -3.61
N VAL A 88 -5.83 10.88 -2.31
CA VAL A 88 -5.47 12.02 -1.45
C VAL A 88 -4.17 12.69 -1.92
N MET A 89 -3.17 11.91 -2.34
CA MET A 89 -1.90 12.49 -2.82
C MET A 89 -2.07 13.20 -4.16
N HIS A 90 -2.89 12.69 -5.07
CA HIS A 90 -3.22 13.40 -6.30
C HIS A 90 -3.94 14.72 -6.03
N PHE A 91 -4.84 14.75 -5.04
CA PHE A 91 -5.45 15.99 -4.59
C PHE A 91 -4.41 16.95 -3.99
N ALA A 92 -3.50 16.44 -3.16
CA ALA A 92 -2.40 17.23 -2.59
C ALA A 92 -1.55 17.92 -3.69
N LEU A 93 -1.17 17.18 -4.75
CA LEU A 93 -0.46 17.78 -5.88
C LEU A 93 -1.25 18.90 -6.55
N ARG A 94 -2.55 18.70 -6.78
CA ARG A 94 -3.42 19.73 -7.37
C ARG A 94 -3.50 20.96 -6.47
N LEU A 95 -3.61 20.76 -5.16
CA LEU A 95 -3.62 21.84 -4.18
C LEU A 95 -2.30 22.64 -4.21
N GLY A 96 -1.15 21.97 -4.21
CA GLY A 96 0.15 22.64 -4.26
C GLY A 96 0.33 23.50 -5.53
N LYS A 97 -0.10 22.99 -6.68
CA LYS A 97 -0.11 23.74 -7.96
C LYS A 97 -1.04 24.95 -7.84
N PHE A 98 -2.28 24.72 -7.43
CA PHE A 98 -3.26 25.78 -7.22
C PHE A 98 -2.75 26.90 -6.30
N CYS A 99 -2.13 26.56 -5.16
CA CYS A 99 -1.57 27.56 -4.25
C CYS A 99 -0.43 28.38 -4.89
N SER A 100 0.41 27.73 -5.68
CA SER A 100 1.52 28.40 -6.39
C SER A 100 0.99 29.35 -7.47
N ASP A 101 0.03 28.89 -8.27
CA ASP A 101 -0.60 29.68 -9.33
C ASP A 101 -1.37 30.87 -8.74
N THR A 102 -2.16 30.63 -7.68
CA THR A 102 -2.91 31.67 -6.95
C THR A 102 -1.98 32.73 -6.38
N PHE A 103 -0.81 32.36 -5.86
CA PHE A 103 0.16 33.34 -5.38
C PHE A 103 0.69 34.23 -6.52
N ILE A 104 0.98 33.65 -7.67
CA ILE A 104 1.45 34.40 -8.84
C ILE A 104 0.37 35.39 -9.30
N GLU A 105 -0.88 34.93 -9.41
CA GLU A 105 -2.02 35.77 -9.82
C GLU A 105 -2.28 36.90 -8.84
N ILE A 106 -2.32 36.62 -7.53
CA ILE A 106 -2.55 37.64 -6.49
C ILE A 106 -1.44 38.70 -6.53
N GLU A 107 -0.18 38.30 -6.70
CA GLU A 107 0.93 39.25 -6.78
C GLU A 107 0.91 40.08 -8.07
N ASN A 108 0.38 39.54 -9.17
CA ASN A 108 0.16 40.30 -10.41
C ASN A 108 -0.96 41.33 -10.23
N TRP A 109 -2.12 40.93 -9.69
CA TRP A 109 -3.21 41.86 -9.40
C TRP A 109 -2.83 42.95 -8.40
N ARG A 110 -2.02 42.60 -7.40
CA ARG A 110 -1.48 43.58 -6.44
C ARG A 110 -0.65 44.65 -7.15
N GLN A 111 0.12 44.27 -8.17
CA GLN A 111 0.89 45.22 -8.99
C GLN A 111 0.00 46.08 -9.87
N ASP A 112 -1.03 45.49 -10.49
CA ASP A 112 -1.98 46.21 -11.34
C ASP A 112 -2.76 47.28 -10.55
N LEU A 113 -3.00 47.04 -9.26
CA LEU A 113 -3.60 47.99 -8.33
C LEU A 113 -2.61 49.04 -7.77
N GLY A 114 -1.36 49.04 -8.22
CA GLY A 114 -0.34 50.03 -7.85
C GLY A 114 0.37 49.77 -6.51
N PHE A 115 0.18 48.60 -5.88
CA PHE A 115 0.94 48.25 -4.67
C PHE A 115 2.37 47.83 -5.00
N SER A 116 3.27 48.05 -4.04
CA SER A 116 4.67 47.60 -4.13
C SER A 116 4.77 46.07 -4.22
N LYS A 117 5.61 45.57 -5.14
CA LYS A 117 5.94 44.15 -5.26
C LYS A 117 6.50 43.61 -3.95
N LEU A 118 6.21 42.34 -3.64
CA LEU A 118 6.96 41.64 -2.60
C LEU A 118 8.46 41.66 -2.94
N SER A 119 9.31 41.69 -1.91
CA SER A 119 10.74 41.53 -2.14
C SER A 119 11.00 40.18 -2.82
N MET A 120 11.97 40.14 -3.75
CA MET A 120 12.32 38.93 -4.47
C MET A 120 12.59 37.75 -3.52
N ARG A 121 13.24 38.03 -2.38
CA ARG A 121 13.50 37.04 -1.33
C ARG A 121 12.22 36.41 -0.77
N HIS A 122 11.23 37.21 -0.40
CA HIS A 122 9.97 36.69 0.15
C HIS A 122 9.15 35.97 -0.92
N ARG A 123 9.15 36.50 -2.15
CA ARG A 123 8.46 35.86 -3.29
C ARG A 123 9.04 34.48 -3.58
N SER A 124 10.36 34.39 -3.73
CA SER A 124 11.04 33.12 -3.97
C SER A 124 10.87 32.16 -2.79
N GLY A 125 10.99 32.64 -1.55
CA GLY A 125 10.84 31.77 -0.37
C GLY A 125 9.46 31.14 -0.24
N LEU A 126 8.38 31.86 -0.55
CA LEU A 126 7.03 31.30 -0.52
C LEU A 126 6.81 30.27 -1.64
N LEU A 127 7.22 30.58 -2.87
CA LEU A 127 7.14 29.65 -4.00
C LEU A 127 7.97 28.39 -3.75
N GLU A 128 9.15 28.53 -3.17
CA GLU A 128 10.03 27.43 -2.84
C GLU A 128 9.43 26.53 -1.75
N SER A 129 8.76 27.09 -0.74
CA SER A 129 8.03 26.31 0.28
C SER A 129 6.91 25.45 -0.33
N PHE A 130 6.09 26.02 -1.24
CA PHE A 130 5.09 25.24 -1.96
C PHE A 130 5.73 24.16 -2.83
N ASN A 131 6.75 24.53 -3.62
CA ASN A 131 7.42 23.62 -4.53
C ASN A 131 8.13 22.46 -3.80
N ALA A 132 8.79 22.74 -2.69
CA ALA A 132 9.43 21.72 -1.86
C ALA A 132 8.42 20.68 -1.37
N THR A 133 7.24 21.12 -0.91
CA THR A 133 6.18 20.21 -0.46
C THR A 133 5.56 19.44 -1.64
N LEU A 134 5.42 20.09 -2.80
CA LEU A 134 4.91 19.47 -4.03
C LEU A 134 5.82 18.34 -4.52
N VAL A 135 7.14 18.60 -4.64
CA VAL A 135 8.14 17.58 -5.02
C VAL A 135 8.11 16.39 -4.06
N ARG A 136 7.95 16.65 -2.76
CA ARG A 136 7.81 15.57 -1.77
C ARG A 136 6.54 14.74 -1.96
N CYS A 137 5.41 15.37 -2.28
CA CYS A 137 4.17 14.65 -2.57
C CYS A 137 4.29 13.79 -3.83
N ASP A 138 4.95 14.30 -4.87
CA ASP A 138 5.20 13.59 -6.11
C ASP A 138 5.99 12.29 -5.87
N SER A 139 7.07 12.39 -5.08
CA SER A 139 7.85 11.23 -4.68
C SER A 139 7.04 10.19 -3.89
N ILE A 140 6.10 10.61 -3.05
CA ILE A 140 5.22 9.69 -2.31
C ILE A 140 4.26 8.95 -3.28
N ILE A 141 3.78 9.60 -4.33
CA ILE A 141 2.89 8.96 -5.32
C ILE A 141 3.60 7.83 -6.03
N ASP A 142 4.85 8.02 -6.44
CA ASP A 142 5.66 6.96 -7.04
C ASP A 142 5.79 5.76 -6.10
N ARG A 143 6.05 6.04 -4.82
CA ARG A 143 6.18 5.01 -3.78
C ARG A 143 4.87 4.31 -3.45
N LEU A 144 3.76 5.03 -3.43
CA LEU A 144 2.42 4.46 -3.28
C LEU A 144 2.11 3.53 -4.45
N THR A 145 2.45 3.94 -5.68
CA THR A 145 2.26 3.11 -6.88
C THR A 145 3.10 1.84 -6.80
N GLU A 146 4.36 1.94 -6.37
CA GLU A 146 5.22 0.79 -6.10
C GLU A 146 4.59 -0.17 -5.07
N LEU A 147 4.12 0.36 -3.93
CA LEU A 147 3.48 -0.43 -2.87
C LEU A 147 2.20 -1.12 -3.34
N THR A 148 1.32 -0.41 -4.04
CA THR A 148 0.08 -0.96 -4.59
C THR A 148 0.37 -2.11 -5.54
N ASN A 149 1.38 -1.96 -6.41
CA ASN A 149 1.79 -3.03 -7.32
C ASN A 149 2.32 -4.26 -6.57
N ARG A 150 3.14 -4.06 -5.53
CA ARG A 150 3.64 -5.15 -4.67
C ARG A 150 2.52 -5.88 -3.94
N LEU A 151 1.58 -5.14 -3.35
CA LEU A 151 0.43 -5.74 -2.66
C LEU A 151 -0.48 -6.51 -3.63
N THR A 152 -0.69 -5.98 -4.84
CA THR A 152 -1.43 -6.66 -5.91
C THR A 152 -0.78 -7.98 -6.32
N GLN A 153 0.56 -8.01 -6.40
CA GLN A 153 1.29 -9.25 -6.64
C GLN A 153 1.08 -10.27 -5.51
N ASN A 154 1.07 -9.83 -4.25
CA ASN A 154 0.79 -10.69 -3.11
C ASN A 154 -0.64 -11.24 -3.13
N ILE A 155 -1.64 -10.43 -3.51
CA ILE A 155 -3.02 -10.88 -3.71
C ILE A 155 -3.05 -12.07 -4.68
N ASN A 156 -2.38 -11.94 -5.84
CA ASN A 156 -2.36 -12.99 -6.84
C ASN A 156 -1.70 -14.28 -6.30
N VAL A 157 -0.55 -14.17 -5.62
CA VAL A 157 0.17 -15.34 -5.07
C VAL A 157 -0.65 -16.04 -3.99
N VAL A 158 -1.23 -15.29 -3.04
CA VAL A 158 -2.01 -15.84 -1.92
C VAL A 158 -3.29 -16.50 -2.44
N CYS A 159 -4.02 -15.85 -3.34
CA CYS A 159 -5.24 -16.41 -3.93
C CYS A 159 -4.95 -17.68 -4.73
N ILE A 160 -3.91 -17.71 -5.56
CA ILE A 160 -3.53 -18.91 -6.32
C ILE A 160 -3.13 -20.05 -5.36
N SER A 161 -2.35 -19.75 -4.33
CA SER A 161 -1.92 -20.75 -3.33
C SER A 161 -3.11 -21.35 -2.57
N LEU A 162 -4.07 -20.52 -2.17
CA LEU A 162 -5.30 -20.97 -1.53
C LEU A 162 -6.17 -21.80 -2.47
N LEU A 163 -6.28 -21.44 -3.75
CA LEU A 163 -7.00 -22.23 -4.74
C LEU A 163 -6.35 -23.61 -4.95
N ILE A 164 -5.02 -23.67 -5.02
CA ILE A 164 -4.28 -24.94 -5.11
C ILE A 164 -4.52 -25.78 -3.86
N LEU A 165 -4.43 -25.19 -2.66
CA LEU A 165 -4.70 -25.91 -1.41
C LEU A 165 -6.14 -26.42 -1.32
N CYS A 166 -7.12 -25.61 -1.72
CA CYS A 166 -8.52 -26.03 -1.79
C CYS A 166 -8.70 -27.18 -2.79
N ARG A 167 -8.03 -27.14 -3.95
CA ARG A 167 -8.09 -28.18 -4.98
C ARG A 167 -7.39 -29.48 -4.56
N LEU A 168 -6.27 -29.38 -3.84
CA LEU A 168 -5.58 -30.53 -3.26
C LEU A 168 -6.39 -31.16 -2.12
N ARG A 169 -7.11 -30.34 -1.34
CA ARG A 169 -7.97 -30.80 -0.25
C ARG A 169 -9.28 -31.42 -0.74
N SER A 170 -9.78 -31.03 -1.92
CA SER A 170 -10.98 -31.60 -2.54
C SER A 170 -10.71 -32.80 -3.44
N SER A 171 -9.46 -33.21 -3.65
CA SER A 171 -9.14 -34.48 -4.30
C SER A 171 -9.47 -35.63 -3.34
N PRO A 172 -10.46 -36.50 -3.63
CA PRO A 172 -10.73 -37.65 -2.78
C PRO A 172 -9.50 -38.55 -2.82
N ARG A 173 -9.02 -38.98 -1.65
CA ARG A 173 -8.19 -40.19 -1.58
C ARG A 173 -9.03 -41.32 -2.17
N SER A 174 -8.63 -41.81 -3.34
CA SER A 174 -9.02 -43.16 -3.77
C SER A 174 -8.34 -44.14 -2.83
N ASP A 175 -8.97 -44.37 -1.68
CA ASP A 175 -8.59 -45.42 -0.74
C ASP A 175 -8.87 -46.77 -1.38
N SER A 176 -7.79 -47.51 -1.55
CA SER A 176 -7.71 -48.93 -1.85
C SER A 176 -8.59 -49.77 -0.92
N HIS A 177 -9.54 -50.50 -1.48
CA HIS A 177 -10.10 -51.68 -0.83
C HIS A 177 -9.22 -52.91 -1.14
N THR A 178 -8.39 -53.29 -0.19
CA THR A 178 -7.93 -54.67 -0.01
C THR A 178 -8.59 -55.22 1.25
N ASN A 179 -9.40 -56.29 1.12
CA ASN A 179 -9.53 -57.28 2.18
C ASN A 179 -10.00 -58.65 1.64
N SER A 180 -9.11 -59.62 1.84
CA SER A 180 -9.22 -61.09 1.92
C SER A 180 -10.50 -61.62 2.61
N SER A 181 -11.05 -62.84 2.46
CA SER A 181 -10.56 -64.22 2.20
C SER A 181 -11.82 -65.18 2.14
N PRO A 182 -11.79 -66.51 2.39
CA PRO A 182 -11.35 -67.67 1.58
C PRO A 182 -12.50 -68.73 1.33
N ARG A 183 -12.40 -69.64 0.33
CA ARG A 183 -13.15 -70.93 0.37
C ARG A 183 -12.55 -72.06 -0.49
N ARG A 184 -12.64 -73.27 0.07
CA ARG A 184 -12.04 -74.56 -0.28
C ARG A 184 -12.64 -75.25 -1.54
N ILE A 185 -11.76 -75.95 -2.25
CA ILE A 185 -11.79 -77.36 -2.72
C ILE A 185 -13.14 -77.93 -3.23
N ALA A 186 -13.15 -78.35 -4.51
CA ALA A 186 -13.75 -79.62 -4.94
C ALA A 186 -12.96 -80.21 -6.13
N LYS A 187 -12.69 -81.51 -6.04
CA LYS A 187 -11.97 -82.37 -6.99
C LYS A 187 -12.89 -82.87 -8.12
N SER A 188 -12.21 -83.39 -9.15
CA SER A 188 -12.59 -84.44 -10.11
C SER A 188 -13.61 -84.13 -11.21
N ALA A 189 -13.17 -84.16 -12.47
CA ALA A 189 -13.22 -85.39 -13.29
C ALA A 189 -12.64 -85.12 -14.70
N SER A 190 -11.55 -85.82 -15.07
CA SER A 190 -11.35 -86.29 -16.46
C SER A 190 -12.27 -87.51 -16.65
N PRO A 191 -12.64 -87.93 -17.89
CA PRO A 191 -11.69 -88.69 -18.72
C PRO A 191 -11.91 -88.74 -20.26
N TRP A 192 -10.88 -89.28 -20.95
CA TRP A 192 -10.84 -89.97 -22.27
C TRP A 192 -10.72 -89.14 -23.57
N GLN A 193 -9.58 -89.26 -24.28
CA GLN A 193 -9.28 -90.10 -25.49
C GLN A 193 -9.64 -89.35 -26.79
N HIS A 194 -8.82 -89.31 -27.86
CA HIS A 194 -7.77 -90.21 -28.35
C HIS A 194 -6.68 -89.41 -29.09
#